data_AF-A0A256GP67-F1
#
_entry.id   AF-A0A256GP67-F1
#
_cell.length_a   1.000
_cell.length_b   1.000
_cell.length_c   1.000
_cell.angle_alpha   90.00
_cell.angle_beta   90.00
_cell.angle_gamma   90.00
#
_symmetry.space_group_name_H-M   'P 1'
#
loop_
_entity.id
_entity.type
_entity.pdbx_description
1 polymer ?
#
loop_
_entity_poly.entity_id
_entity_poly.type
_entity_poly.pdbx_seq_one_letter_code
_entity_poly.pdbx_strand_id
1 'polypeptide(L)' 'MFKVLPVLLMALMGLHIIKPLGWPGLKKRGDFWKIAAFAIFAMAMAVGFHFTEN' A
#
# COMPACT_ATOMS: atom_id res chain seq x y z
N MET A 1 -11.27 5.69 -13.27
CA MET A 1 -11.45 6.31 -11.94
C MET A 1 -11.11 5.26 -10.86
N PHE A 2 -9.92 5.25 -10.27
CA PHE A 2 -9.50 4.26 -9.25
C PHE A 2 -10.18 4.47 -7.89
N LYS A 3 -11.51 4.62 -7.87
CA LYS A 3 -12.30 4.90 -6.66
C LYS A 3 -12.31 3.73 -5.67
N VAL A 4 -11.99 2.52 -6.12
CA VAL A 4 -11.95 1.30 -5.31
C VAL A 4 -10.61 1.08 -4.59
N LEU A 5 -9.54 1.76 -5.01
CA LEU A 5 -8.20 1.57 -4.44
C LEU A 5 -8.12 1.89 -2.93
N PRO A 6 -8.74 2.98 -2.43
CA PRO A 6 -8.71 3.29 -1.00
C PRO A 6 -9.38 2.21 -0.16
N VAL A 7 -10.52 1.69 -0.65
CA VAL A 7 -11.30 0.65 0.03
C VAL A 7 -10.50 -0.66 0.09
N LEU A 8 -9.83 -1.03 -1.01
CA LEU A 8 -8.96 -2.21 -1.07
C LEU A 8 -7.75 -2.10 -0.13
N LEU A 9 -7.11 -0.94 -0.07
CA LEU A 9 -5.99 -0.70 0.85
C LEU A 9 -6.42 -0.80 2.31
N MET A 10 -7.58 -0.23 2.65
CA MET A 10 -8.13 -0.29 4.00
C MET A 10 -8.49 -1.73 4.39
N ALA A 11 -9.06 -2.51 3.47
CA ALA A 11 -9.34 -3.93 3.66
C ALA A 11 -8.05 -4.74 3.86
N LEU A 12 -7.01 -4.50 3.05
CA LEU A 12 -5.70 -5.15 3.18
C LEU A 12 -5.02 -4.83 4.52
N MET A 13 -5.06 -3.58 4.95
CA MET A 13 -4.55 -3.16 6.26
C MET A 13 -5.33 -3.81 7.41
N GLY A 14 -6.67 -3.87 7.31
CA GLY A 14 -7.52 -4.56 8.29
C GLY A 14 -7.22 -6.06 8.37
N LEU A 15 -7.05 -6.72 7.22
CA LEU A 15 -6.66 -8.13 7.16
C LEU A 15 -5.29 -8.35 7.81
N HIS A 16 -4.34 -7.43 7.58
CA HIS A 16 -3.00 -7.46 8.15
C HIS A 16 -3.00 -7.32 9.68
N ILE A 17 -3.93 -6.53 10.24
CA ILE A 17 -4.13 -6.42 11.67
C ILE A 17 -4.62 -7.75 12.25
N ILE A 18 -5.51 -8.49 11.57
CA ILE A 18 -6.05 -9.77 12.05
C ILE A 18 -4.99 -10.89 11.97
N LYS A 19 -4.31 -11.00 10.82
CA LYS A 19 -3.24 -11.98 10.58
C LYS A 19 -2.07 -11.29 9.88
N PRO A 20 -0.89 -11.18 10.53
CA PRO A 20 0.27 -10.63 9.85
C PRO A 20 0.61 -11.53 8.67
N LEU A 21 0.70 -10.94 7.48
CA LEU A 21 1.00 -11.61 6.20
C LEU A 21 2.38 -12.30 6.19
N GLY A 22 3.23 -12.06 7.19
CA GLY A 22 4.49 -12.79 7.39
C GLY A 22 5.60 -12.43 6.40
N TRP A 23 5.37 -11.46 5.52
CA TRP A 23 6.36 -10.98 4.55
C TRP A 23 7.55 -10.30 5.25
N PRO A 24 8.77 -10.37 4.68
CA PRO A 24 9.95 -9.69 5.22
C PRO A 24 9.72 -8.17 5.23
N GLY A 25 9.32 -7.63 6.38
CA GLY A 25 8.94 -6.23 6.57
C GLY A 25 7.54 -6.02 7.15
N LEU A 26 6.66 -7.03 7.08
CA LEU A 26 5.26 -7.05 7.53
C LEU A 26 5.07 -8.20 8.55
N LYS A 27 6.00 -8.31 9.50
CA LYS A 27 6.08 -9.42 10.48
C LYS A 27 5.30 -9.12 11.75
N LYS A 28 5.17 -7.84 12.12
CA LYS A 28 4.43 -7.41 13.32
C LYS A 28 3.11 -6.79 12.89
N ARG A 29 2.06 -6.95 13.70
CA ARG A 29 0.74 -6.32 13.46
C ARG A 29 0.85 -4.79 13.30
N GLY A 30 1.81 -4.16 13.99
CA GLY A 30 2.11 -2.72 13.87
C GLY A 30 2.69 -2.30 12.51
N ASP A 31 3.14 -3.25 11.69
CA ASP A 31 3.69 -2.96 10.36
C ASP A 31 2.60 -2.68 9.31
N PHE A 32 1.31 -2.74 9.66
CA PHE A 32 0.20 -2.50 8.73
C PHE A 32 0.35 -1.17 7.96
N TRP A 33 0.92 -0.15 8.60
CA TRP A 33 1.13 1.17 7.98
C TRP A 33 2.06 1.15 6.77
N LYS A 34 2.96 0.17 6.68
CA LYS A 34 3.87 -0.02 5.53
C LYS A 34 3.11 -0.30 4.23
N ILE A 35 1.91 -0.87 4.32
CA ILE A 35 1.05 -1.10 3.14
C ILE A 35 0.64 0.24 2.51
N ALA A 36 0.26 1.24 3.33
CA ALA A 36 -0.09 2.57 2.83
C ALA A 36 1.15 3.32 2.35
N ALA A 37 2.26 3.25 3.10
CA ALA A 37 3.51 3.88 2.68
C ALA A 37 3.97 3.36 1.31
N PHE A 38 3.88 2.04 1.08
CA PHE A 38 4.20 1.43 -0.21
C PHE A 38 3.25 1.90 -1.32
N ALA A 39 1.94 1.97 -1.05
CA ALA A 39 0.97 2.44 -2.04
C ALA A 39 1.21 3.90 -2.45
N ILE A 40 1.51 4.77 -1.48
CA ILE A 40 1.86 6.18 -1.74
C ILE A 40 3.13 6.27 -2.57
N PHE A 41 4.16 5.49 -2.22
CA PHE A 41 5.41 5.44 -2.97
C PHE A 41 5.20 4.99 -4.43
N ALA A 42 4.43 3.92 -4.64
CA ALA A 42 4.10 3.42 -5.97
C ALA A 42 3.33 4.45 -6.80
N MET A 43 2.38 5.18 -6.18
CA MET A 43 1.67 6.28 -6.86
C MET A 43 2.60 7.44 -7.21
N ALA A 44 3.49 7.83 -6.28
CA ALA A 44 4.46 8.89 -6.53
C ALA A 44 5.42 8.52 -7.67
N MET A 45 5.88 7.27 -7.72
CA MET A 45 6.67 6.75 -8.83
C MET A 45 5.88 6.76 -10.15
N ALA A 46 4.65 6.26 -10.16
CA ALA A 46 3.83 6.23 -11.36
C ALA A 46 3.57 7.64 -11.93
N VAL A 47 3.32 8.60 -11.06
CA VAL A 47 3.16 10.02 -11.43
C VAL A 47 4.49 10.60 -11.92
N GLY A 48 5.60 10.33 -11.22
CA GLY A 48 6.94 10.77 -11.64
C GLY A 48 7.36 10.21 -13.00
N PHE A 49 7.09 8.92 -13.25
CA PHE A 49 7.30 8.29 -14.56
C PHE A 49 6.45 8.95 -15.63
N HIS A 50 5.17 9.19 -15.36
CA HIS A 50 4.30 9.90 -16.29
C HIS A 50 4.84 11.30 -16.65
N PHE A 51 5.44 12.02 -15.70
CA PHE A 51 6.08 13.31 -15.99
C PHE A 51 7.39 13.20 -16.78
N THR A 52 8.08 12.05 -16.73
CA THR A 52 9.34 11.86 -17.47
C THR A 52 9.12 11.46 -18.94
N GLU A 53 7.99 10.82 -19.24
CA GLU A 53 7.63 10.40 -20.61
C GLU A 53 6.95 11.50 -21.44
N ASN A 54 6.59 12.63 -20.82
CA ASN A 54 5.75 13.69 -21.40
C ASN A 54 6.57 14.97 -21.67
#